data_AF-A0A2A4T681-F1
#
_entry.id   AF-A0A2A4T681-F1
#
_cell.length_a   1.000
_cell.length_b   1.000
_cell.length_c   1.000
_cell.angle_alpha   90.00
_cell.angle_beta   90.00
_cell.angle_gamma   90.00
#
_symmetry.space_group_name_H-M   'P 1'
#
loop_
_entity.id
_entity.type
_entity.pdbx_description
1 polymer ?
#
loop_
_entity_poly.entity_id
_entity_poly.type
_entity_poly.pdbx_seq_one_letter_code
_entity_poly.pdbx_strand_id
1 'polypeptide(L)'
;MLRDRLREQLRLHEDFGEHGHHVPMQNRQKTDTFTQDFINDHGSKQYKEVIEKVKRYTGQHDVDPRQLMGHMMQSLNRIEDLEQDHHEELEKLAVRMVMWDFDIPKNTIDFDVKITRNVDVGRSVTQVDKGEVTPEIISKFSSEESMDSRVKKRRQINAMIQGMSSKGHYMFHLADKELNNISPELVNLYGSVASIGDFGYWTVPDEMSKQFSQMPGAEEAKGGEVRVSLGGERPKIIARGKNFSILVHEVIKGVMELISLHGLPSDREKRQEVMKQADYFGAEAQDLRYGPKLWEKFINSIDDEDLYLKSHIYERVVKLPHREFNSLMQEVIKGSDRAKQLIKSIANEIKEDLR
;
A
#
# COMPACT_ATOMS: atom_id res chain seq x y z
N MET A 1 -23.00 10.98 3.63
CA MET A 1 -21.97 12.02 3.83
C MET A 1 -20.55 11.46 3.69
N LEU A 2 -20.03 10.61 4.59
CA LEU A 2 -18.66 10.06 4.47
C LEU A 2 -18.56 8.94 3.39
N ARG A 3 -19.65 8.17 3.21
CA ARG A 3 -19.82 7.17 2.12
C ARG A 3 -19.86 7.79 0.71
N ASP A 4 -20.36 9.02 0.60
CA ASP A 4 -20.36 9.78 -0.66
C ASP A 4 -18.98 10.38 -0.95
N ARG A 5 -18.23 10.78 0.07
CA ARG A 5 -16.83 11.24 -0.06
C ARG A 5 -15.86 10.15 -0.49
N LEU A 6 -16.06 8.90 -0.06
CA LEU A 6 -15.27 7.75 -0.54
C LEU A 6 -15.53 7.47 -2.02
N ARG A 7 -16.79 7.63 -2.47
CA ARG A 7 -17.19 7.53 -3.89
C ARG A 7 -16.61 8.68 -4.72
N GLU A 8 -16.55 9.88 -4.15
CA GLU A 8 -15.96 11.06 -4.79
C GLU A 8 -14.43 10.93 -4.92
N GLN A 9 -13.73 10.38 -3.94
CA GLN A 9 -12.29 10.09 -4.05
C GLN A 9 -11.96 9.00 -5.08
N LEU A 10 -12.80 7.96 -5.22
CA LEU A 10 -12.61 6.96 -6.28
C LEU A 10 -12.85 7.56 -7.68
N ARG A 11 -13.80 8.50 -7.82
CA ARG A 11 -14.09 9.23 -9.07
C ARG A 11 -13.06 10.31 -9.43
N LEU A 12 -12.48 11.01 -8.45
CA LEU A 12 -11.45 12.03 -8.70
C LEU A 12 -10.17 11.46 -9.34
N HIS A 13 -10.03 10.13 -9.40
CA HIS A 13 -8.94 9.44 -10.11
C HIS A 13 -9.26 9.12 -11.58
N GLU A 14 -10.50 9.33 -12.07
CA GLU A 14 -10.93 8.91 -13.42
C GLU A 14 -10.81 9.99 -14.51
N ASP A 15 -10.66 11.28 -14.15
CA ASP A 15 -10.79 12.41 -15.11
C ASP A 15 -9.53 12.80 -15.90
N PHE A 16 -8.47 11.98 -15.92
CA PHE A 16 -7.19 12.38 -16.52
C PHE A 16 -6.97 11.79 -17.93
N GLY A 17 -7.23 12.65 -18.91
CA GLY A 17 -7.23 12.39 -20.35
C GLY A 17 -5.91 11.99 -20.99
N GLU A 18 -6.07 11.29 -22.11
CA GLU A 18 -5.05 10.81 -23.03
C GLU A 18 -4.24 11.97 -23.61
N HIS A 19 -2.91 11.94 -23.51
CA HIS A 19 -1.99 12.36 -24.59
C HIS A 19 -0.60 11.74 -24.35
N GLY A 20 -0.07 11.09 -25.40
CA GLY A 20 1.13 10.28 -25.39
C GLY A 20 2.40 11.11 -25.55
N HIS A 21 3.33 10.96 -24.61
CA HIS A 21 4.73 11.32 -24.77
C HIS A 21 5.58 10.19 -24.19
N HIS A 22 6.61 9.82 -24.94
CA HIS A 22 7.51 8.70 -24.67
C HIS A 22 8.49 9.09 -23.55
N VAL A 23 8.53 8.29 -22.48
CA VAL A 23 9.46 8.48 -21.35
C VAL A 23 10.71 7.63 -21.60
N PRO A 24 11.95 8.15 -21.43
CA PRO A 24 13.16 7.36 -21.62
C PRO A 24 13.31 6.35 -20.49
N MET A 25 13.35 5.05 -20.80
CA MET A 25 13.70 3.99 -19.86
C MET A 25 15.17 3.62 -20.05
N GLN A 26 16.01 3.75 -19.02
CA GLN A 26 17.30 3.07 -18.98
C GLN A 26 17.46 2.26 -17.68
N ASN A 27 17.84 1.00 -17.89
CA ASN A 27 18.25 -0.05 -16.96
C ASN A 27 17.29 -0.44 -15.82
N ARG A 28 16.58 -1.57 -16.03
CA ARG A 28 15.82 -2.30 -15.01
C ARG A 28 16.32 -3.74 -14.90
N GLN A 29 16.61 -4.19 -13.68
CA GLN A 29 16.87 -5.61 -13.38
C GLN A 29 15.60 -6.44 -13.62
N LYS A 30 15.78 -7.72 -14.00
CA LYS A 30 14.73 -8.65 -14.43
C LYS A 30 13.71 -8.94 -13.31
N THR A 31 12.57 -8.28 -13.42
CA THR A 31 11.29 -8.57 -12.76
C THR A 31 10.51 -9.61 -13.56
N ASP A 32 9.56 -10.29 -12.91
CA ASP A 32 8.57 -11.18 -13.54
C ASP A 32 7.98 -10.52 -14.79
N THR A 33 8.00 -11.24 -15.92
CA THR A 33 7.59 -10.73 -17.24
C THR A 33 6.18 -10.15 -17.22
N PHE A 34 5.26 -10.78 -16.48
CA PHE A 34 3.89 -10.31 -16.40
C PHE A 34 3.74 -9.02 -15.58
N THR A 35 4.40 -8.95 -14.42
CA THR A 35 4.47 -7.73 -13.60
C THR A 35 5.16 -6.60 -14.37
N GLN A 36 6.20 -6.92 -15.13
CA GLN A 36 6.93 -5.98 -15.96
C GLN A 36 6.09 -5.46 -17.13
N ASP A 37 5.38 -6.33 -17.84
CA ASP A 37 4.49 -5.95 -18.94
C ASP A 37 3.35 -5.07 -18.43
N PHE A 38 2.75 -5.42 -17.28
CA PHE A 38 1.74 -4.57 -16.66
C PHE A 38 2.30 -3.20 -16.26
N ILE A 39 3.49 -3.15 -15.66
CA ILE A 39 4.19 -1.90 -15.31
C ILE A 39 4.56 -1.13 -16.60
N ASN A 40 4.88 -1.79 -17.70
CA ASN A 40 5.18 -1.12 -18.96
C ASN A 40 3.92 -0.47 -19.55
N ASP A 41 2.80 -1.20 -19.55
CA ASP A 41 1.51 -0.73 -20.07
C ASP A 41 0.92 0.39 -19.22
N HIS A 42 0.95 0.25 -17.89
CA HIS A 42 0.24 1.16 -16.97
C HIS A 42 1.17 2.15 -16.25
N GLY A 43 2.46 1.88 -16.18
CA GLY A 43 3.42 2.69 -15.42
C GLY A 43 3.61 4.08 -16.01
N SER A 44 3.42 4.28 -17.31
CA SER A 44 3.44 5.62 -17.91
C SER A 44 2.27 6.49 -17.43
N LYS A 45 1.08 5.91 -17.23
CA LYS A 45 -0.08 6.60 -16.68
C LYS A 45 0.10 6.88 -15.19
N GLN A 46 0.49 5.87 -14.41
CA GLN A 46 0.73 6.04 -12.97
C GLN A 46 1.83 7.06 -12.68
N TYR A 47 2.93 7.04 -13.44
CA TYR A 47 3.99 8.03 -13.30
C TYR A 47 3.49 9.45 -13.57
N LYS A 48 2.67 9.64 -14.62
CA LYS A 48 2.02 10.94 -14.87
C LYS A 48 1.13 11.38 -13.71
N GLU A 49 0.31 10.47 -13.16
CA GLU A 49 -0.53 10.77 -12.00
C GLU A 49 0.31 11.19 -10.78
N VAL A 50 1.44 10.55 -10.53
CA VAL A 50 2.38 10.93 -9.46
C VAL A 50 2.96 12.33 -9.71
N ILE A 51 3.39 12.63 -10.93
CA ILE A 51 3.89 13.96 -11.31
C ILE A 51 2.82 15.04 -11.09
N GLU A 52 1.58 14.80 -11.50
CA GLU A 52 0.49 15.76 -11.31
C GLU A 52 0.17 15.98 -9.83
N LYS A 53 0.25 14.93 -8.99
CA LYS A 53 0.13 15.09 -7.53
C LYS A 53 1.27 15.94 -6.96
N VAL A 54 2.51 15.70 -7.37
CA VAL A 54 3.67 16.52 -6.95
C VAL A 54 3.41 17.98 -7.30
N LYS A 55 3.07 18.29 -8.56
CA LYS A 55 2.79 19.67 -8.99
C LYS A 55 1.65 20.31 -8.17
N ARG A 56 0.58 19.55 -7.94
CA ARG A 56 -0.60 20.01 -7.19
C ARG A 56 -0.26 20.41 -5.75
N TYR A 57 0.45 19.57 -5.01
CA TYR A 57 0.69 19.79 -3.58
C TYR A 57 1.90 20.70 -3.31
N THR A 58 2.93 20.62 -4.15
CA THR A 58 4.15 21.43 -3.99
C THR A 58 4.07 22.80 -4.67
N GLY A 59 3.17 22.96 -5.64
CA GLY A 59 3.12 24.13 -6.52
C GLY A 59 4.29 24.23 -7.51
N GLN A 60 5.20 23.24 -7.55
CA GLN A 60 6.36 23.24 -8.44
C GLN A 60 5.97 22.72 -9.82
N HIS A 61 6.23 23.50 -10.87
CA HIS A 61 5.99 23.07 -12.25
C HIS A 61 7.11 22.18 -12.80
N ASP A 62 8.35 22.46 -12.39
CA ASP A 62 9.53 21.66 -12.71
C ASP A 62 9.81 20.65 -11.60
N VAL A 63 9.84 19.37 -11.95
CA VAL A 63 10.02 18.26 -11.01
C VAL A 63 11.50 17.90 -10.93
N ASP A 64 12.27 18.67 -10.16
CA ASP A 64 13.68 18.38 -9.87
C ASP A 64 13.82 17.54 -8.57
N PRO A 65 14.41 16.34 -8.61
CA PRO A 65 14.52 15.48 -7.43
C PRO A 65 15.22 16.11 -6.23
N ARG A 66 16.22 16.99 -6.43
CA ARG A 66 16.95 17.62 -5.32
C ARG A 66 16.10 18.69 -4.65
N GLN A 67 15.40 19.51 -5.44
CA GLN A 67 14.46 20.51 -4.92
C GLN A 67 13.31 19.86 -4.17
N LEU A 68 12.76 18.77 -4.70
CA LEU A 68 11.70 18.02 -4.03
C LEU A 68 12.14 17.44 -2.69
N MET A 69 13.34 16.87 -2.60
CA MET A 69 13.86 16.38 -1.31
C MET A 69 13.99 17.51 -0.28
N GLY A 70 14.47 18.69 -0.69
CA GLY A 70 14.50 19.88 0.18
C GLY A 70 13.10 20.30 0.65
N HIS A 71 12.13 20.32 -0.26
CA HIS A 71 10.73 20.65 0.05
C HIS A 71 10.06 19.61 0.97
N MET A 72 10.36 18.32 0.78
CA MET A 72 9.88 17.24 1.63
C MET A 72 10.38 17.41 3.07
N MET A 73 11.68 17.70 3.25
CA MET A 73 12.25 17.92 4.59
C MET A 73 11.65 19.14 5.28
N GLN A 74 11.44 20.25 4.56
CA GLN A 74 10.76 21.43 5.09
C GLN A 74 9.31 21.11 5.49
N SER A 75 8.61 20.34 4.66
CA SER A 75 7.23 19.92 4.94
C SER A 75 7.15 19.01 6.16
N LEU A 76 8.06 18.04 6.29
CA LEU A 76 8.14 17.15 7.46
C LEU A 76 8.38 17.92 8.75
N ASN A 77 9.32 18.88 8.76
CA ASN A 77 9.57 19.71 9.93
C ASN A 77 8.34 20.55 10.30
N ARG A 78 7.68 21.16 9.29
CA ARG A 78 6.47 21.95 9.52
C ARG A 78 5.31 21.10 10.06
N ILE A 79 5.16 19.87 9.55
CA ILE A 79 4.17 18.91 10.06
C ILE A 79 4.46 18.61 11.53
N GLU A 80 5.72 18.29 11.87
CA GLU A 80 6.10 17.97 13.24
C GLU A 80 5.77 19.13 14.21
N ASP A 81 6.09 20.37 13.82
CA ASP A 81 5.77 21.55 14.62
C ASP A 81 4.26 21.72 14.86
N LEU A 82 3.43 21.36 13.87
CA LEU A 82 1.97 21.47 13.93
C LEU A 82 1.32 20.30 14.69
N GLU A 83 1.90 19.11 14.63
CA GLU A 83 1.33 17.89 15.23
C GLU A 83 1.74 17.67 16.69
N GLN A 84 2.84 18.28 17.15
CA GLN A 84 3.49 17.92 18.43
C GLN A 84 2.55 17.90 19.65
N ASP A 85 1.59 18.83 19.72
CA ASP A 85 0.63 18.95 20.82
C ASP A 85 -0.68 18.17 20.58
N HIS A 86 -0.79 17.50 19.42
CA HIS A 86 -2.00 16.84 18.94
C HIS A 86 -1.82 15.34 18.65
N HIS A 87 -0.65 14.77 18.93
CA HIS A 87 -0.35 13.36 18.61
C HIS A 87 -1.40 12.38 19.14
N GLU A 88 -1.86 12.52 20.39
CA GLU A 88 -2.85 11.59 20.95
C GLU A 88 -4.20 11.65 20.22
N GLU A 89 -4.64 12.84 19.81
CA GLU A 89 -5.87 13.02 19.03
C GLU A 89 -5.72 12.43 17.63
N LEU A 90 -4.59 12.70 16.97
CA LEU A 90 -4.26 12.22 15.63
C LEU A 90 -4.11 10.69 15.59
N GLU A 91 -3.48 10.09 16.61
CA GLU A 91 -3.36 8.65 16.78
C GLU A 91 -4.74 7.97 16.88
N LYS A 92 -5.64 8.53 17.72
CA LYS A 92 -7.02 8.05 17.84
C LYS A 92 -7.80 8.25 16.55
N LEU A 93 -7.58 9.37 15.85
CA LEU A 93 -8.20 9.65 14.56
C LEU A 93 -7.77 8.63 13.50
N ALA A 94 -6.47 8.31 13.42
CA ALA A 94 -5.94 7.32 12.47
C ALA A 94 -6.60 5.94 12.67
N VAL A 95 -6.68 5.46 13.91
CA VAL A 95 -7.35 4.19 14.23
C VAL A 95 -8.82 4.24 13.86
N ARG A 96 -9.54 5.30 14.24
CA ARG A 96 -10.98 5.44 13.93
C ARG A 96 -11.25 5.42 12.43
N MET A 97 -10.44 6.14 11.65
CA MET A 97 -10.59 6.19 10.20
C MET A 97 -10.41 4.83 9.56
N VAL A 98 -9.38 4.08 9.95
CA VAL A 98 -9.12 2.74 9.39
C VAL A 98 -10.18 1.75 9.86
N MET A 99 -10.56 1.76 11.14
CA MET A 99 -11.64 0.89 11.63
C MET A 99 -12.95 1.14 10.89
N TRP A 100 -13.28 2.40 10.60
CA TRP A 100 -14.47 2.75 9.85
C TRP A 100 -14.36 2.34 8.37
N ASP A 101 -13.21 2.55 7.73
CA ASP A 101 -13.02 2.20 6.32
C ASP A 101 -13.08 0.68 6.06
N PHE A 102 -12.67 -0.12 7.06
CA PHE A 102 -12.65 -1.58 6.99
C PHE A 102 -13.85 -2.25 7.67
N ASP A 103 -14.83 -1.49 8.17
CA ASP A 103 -16.00 -2.00 8.92
C ASP A 103 -15.61 -2.91 10.10
N ILE A 104 -14.50 -2.59 10.78
CA ILE A 104 -13.95 -3.39 11.88
C ILE A 104 -14.77 -3.15 13.14
N PRO A 105 -15.40 -4.19 13.73
CA PRO A 105 -16.12 -4.05 14.98
C PRO A 105 -15.19 -3.63 16.12
N LYS A 106 -15.72 -2.83 17.05
CA LYS A 106 -14.99 -2.47 18.27
C LYS A 106 -14.55 -3.73 19.00
N ASN A 107 -13.41 -3.66 19.68
CA ASN A 107 -12.90 -4.75 20.51
C ASN A 107 -12.55 -6.04 19.74
N THR A 108 -12.24 -5.97 18.45
CA THR A 108 -11.76 -7.13 17.67
C THR A 108 -10.23 -7.13 17.52
N ILE A 109 -9.63 -5.95 17.47
CA ILE A 109 -8.19 -5.73 17.28
C ILE A 109 -7.73 -4.71 18.32
N ASP A 110 -6.60 -4.99 18.95
CA ASP A 110 -5.93 -4.02 19.82
C ASP A 110 -4.97 -3.17 19.00
N PHE A 111 -5.01 -1.85 19.20
CA PHE A 111 -4.16 -0.90 18.47
C PHE A 111 -3.16 -0.24 19.42
N ASP A 112 -1.88 -0.32 19.05
CA ASP A 112 -0.77 0.39 19.68
C ASP A 112 -0.11 1.23 18.59
N VAL A 113 -0.64 2.43 18.44
CA VAL A 113 -0.27 3.36 17.38
C VAL A 113 0.43 4.56 17.99
N LYS A 114 1.54 5.02 17.39
CA LYS A 114 2.25 6.21 17.85
C LYS A 114 2.79 7.06 16.71
N ILE A 115 2.64 8.38 16.85
CA ILE A 115 3.40 9.34 16.03
C ILE A 115 4.74 9.58 16.72
N THR A 116 5.84 9.25 16.04
CA THR A 116 7.19 9.29 16.63
C THR A 116 8.27 9.29 15.54
N ARG A 117 9.40 9.92 15.84
CA ARG A 117 10.61 9.87 15.00
C ARG A 117 11.23 8.47 14.96
N ASN A 118 11.23 7.78 16.10
CA ASN A 118 11.68 6.38 16.16
C ASN A 118 10.52 5.47 15.76
N VAL A 119 10.58 4.93 14.55
CA VAL A 119 9.52 4.10 13.98
C VAL A 119 9.73 2.60 14.17
N ASP A 120 10.82 2.18 14.81
CA ASP A 120 11.09 0.75 15.04
C ASP A 120 10.00 0.12 15.93
N VAL A 121 9.40 -0.97 15.43
CA VAL A 121 8.36 -1.76 16.12
C VAL A 121 8.84 -3.18 16.47
N GLY A 122 10.13 -3.46 16.24
CA GLY A 122 10.74 -4.77 16.40
C GLY A 122 10.24 -5.81 15.38
N ARG A 123 10.77 -7.03 15.48
CA ARG A 123 10.48 -8.10 14.52
C ARG A 123 9.08 -8.70 14.69
N SER A 124 8.34 -8.79 13.59
CA SER A 124 7.09 -9.57 13.47
C SER A 124 7.34 -11.08 13.37
N VAL A 125 6.35 -11.91 13.68
CA VAL A 125 6.35 -13.35 13.32
C VAL A 125 6.32 -13.53 11.80
N THR A 126 5.81 -12.54 11.07
CA THR A 126 5.72 -12.52 9.60
C THR A 126 6.85 -11.79 8.90
N GLN A 127 7.67 -11.00 9.61
CA GLN A 127 8.81 -10.32 9.02
C GLN A 127 9.99 -11.28 8.99
N VAL A 128 10.39 -11.68 7.78
CA VAL A 128 11.62 -12.43 7.53
C VAL A 128 12.68 -11.45 7.07
N ASP A 129 13.93 -11.66 7.48
CA ASP A 129 15.05 -10.86 6.96
C ASP A 129 15.03 -10.96 5.42
N LYS A 130 14.95 -9.81 4.74
CA LYS A 130 14.86 -9.74 3.28
C LYS A 130 16.02 -10.53 2.67
N GLY A 131 15.72 -11.46 1.77
CA GLY A 131 16.74 -12.29 1.14
C GLY A 131 17.71 -11.46 0.28
N GLU A 132 18.98 -11.83 0.26
CA GLU A 132 19.92 -11.31 -0.75
C GLU A 132 19.44 -11.73 -2.14
N VAL A 133 19.38 -10.78 -3.06
CA VAL A 133 19.03 -11.06 -4.45
C VAL A 133 20.23 -11.72 -5.13
N THR A 134 20.18 -13.04 -5.33
CA THR A 134 21.18 -13.78 -6.11
C THR A 134 20.69 -14.01 -7.55
N PRO A 135 21.58 -14.19 -8.54
CA PRO A 135 21.17 -14.52 -9.92
C PRO A 135 20.31 -15.78 -10.02
N GLU A 136 20.49 -16.73 -9.11
CA GLU A 136 19.72 -17.98 -9.02
C GLU A 136 18.30 -17.75 -8.47
N ILE A 137 18.17 -16.89 -7.46
CA ILE A 137 16.89 -16.34 -7.00
C ILE A 137 16.20 -15.65 -8.18
N ILE A 138 16.84 -14.66 -8.82
CA ILE A 138 16.28 -13.92 -9.97
C ILE A 138 15.80 -14.88 -11.07
N SER A 139 16.56 -15.91 -11.41
CA SER A 139 16.20 -16.90 -12.43
C SER A 139 14.93 -17.68 -12.08
N LYS A 140 14.78 -18.12 -10.82
CA LYS A 140 13.55 -18.76 -10.33
C LYS A 140 12.35 -17.79 -10.32
N PHE A 141 12.56 -16.51 -10.06
CA PHE A 141 11.48 -15.50 -10.07
C PHE A 141 11.11 -14.99 -11.47
N SER A 142 12.03 -15.00 -12.42
CA SER A 142 11.82 -14.45 -13.77
C SER A 142 11.03 -15.38 -14.70
N SER A 143 10.74 -16.62 -14.28
CA SER A 143 9.92 -17.56 -15.04
C SER A 143 8.60 -17.77 -14.31
N GLU A 144 7.55 -17.14 -14.82
CA GLU A 144 6.18 -17.25 -14.29
C GLU A 144 5.70 -18.72 -14.21
N GLU A 145 6.21 -19.58 -15.10
CA GLU A 145 5.96 -21.03 -15.11
C GLU A 145 6.65 -21.81 -13.97
N SER A 146 7.72 -21.29 -13.36
CA SER A 146 8.47 -21.98 -12.30
C SER A 146 8.25 -21.39 -10.90
N MET A 147 7.64 -20.20 -10.81
CA MET A 147 7.33 -19.58 -9.53
C MET A 147 6.29 -20.43 -8.78
N ASP A 148 6.62 -20.84 -7.55
CA ASP A 148 5.65 -21.54 -6.71
C ASP A 148 4.40 -20.66 -6.57
N SER A 149 3.26 -21.24 -6.94
CA SER A 149 2.00 -20.50 -7.00
C SER A 149 1.59 -19.85 -5.66
N ARG A 150 2.14 -20.27 -4.51
CA ARG A 150 1.94 -19.63 -3.20
C ARG A 150 2.77 -18.36 -3.06
N VAL A 151 3.99 -18.35 -3.62
CA VAL A 151 4.85 -17.16 -3.70
C VAL A 151 4.19 -16.11 -4.59
N LYS A 152 3.68 -16.52 -5.76
CA LYS A 152 2.91 -15.63 -6.65
C LYS A 152 1.70 -15.00 -5.93
N LYS A 153 0.93 -15.82 -5.21
CA LYS A 153 -0.20 -15.34 -4.40
C LYS A 153 0.27 -14.31 -3.36
N ARG A 154 1.36 -14.58 -2.63
CA ARG A 154 1.87 -13.66 -1.61
C ARG A 154 2.36 -12.34 -2.21
N ARG A 155 3.06 -12.35 -3.35
CA ARG A 155 3.46 -11.13 -4.07
C ARG A 155 2.26 -10.27 -4.47
N GLN A 156 1.22 -10.89 -5.02
CA GLN A 156 -0.01 -10.18 -5.37
C GLN A 156 -0.75 -9.63 -4.14
N ILE A 157 -0.75 -10.36 -3.02
CA ILE A 157 -1.28 -9.85 -1.74
C ILE A 157 -0.45 -8.66 -1.25
N ASN A 158 0.89 -8.73 -1.27
CA ASN A 158 1.76 -7.61 -0.89
C ASN A 158 1.50 -6.37 -1.76
N ALA A 159 1.36 -6.56 -3.07
CA ALA A 159 0.98 -5.49 -3.99
C ALA A 159 -0.40 -4.89 -3.64
N MET A 160 -1.39 -5.71 -3.30
CA MET A 160 -2.70 -5.23 -2.85
C MET A 160 -2.62 -4.45 -1.53
N ILE A 161 -1.83 -4.92 -0.56
CA ILE A 161 -1.57 -4.24 0.71
C ILE A 161 -0.95 -2.86 0.44
N GLN A 162 0.11 -2.79 -0.36
CA GLN A 162 0.75 -1.53 -0.71
C GLN A 162 -0.18 -0.62 -1.51
N GLY A 163 -0.93 -1.17 -2.47
CA GLY A 163 -1.89 -0.43 -3.27
C GLY A 163 -2.99 0.26 -2.46
N MET A 164 -3.60 -0.47 -1.51
CA MET A 164 -4.58 0.11 -0.60
C MET A 164 -3.93 1.13 0.35
N SER A 165 -2.76 0.82 0.89
CA SER A 165 -2.05 1.71 1.81
C SER A 165 -1.59 3.00 1.14
N SER A 166 -1.15 2.97 -0.12
CA SER A 166 -0.85 4.17 -0.92
C SER A 166 -2.08 5.05 -1.16
N LYS A 167 -3.28 4.48 -1.29
CA LYS A 167 -4.53 5.27 -1.24
C LYS A 167 -4.75 5.86 0.16
N GLY A 168 -4.42 5.09 1.18
CA GLY A 168 -4.33 5.51 2.58
C GLY A 168 -3.54 6.79 2.82
N HIS A 169 -2.45 7.02 2.08
CA HIS A 169 -1.68 8.27 2.17
C HIS A 169 -2.55 9.52 1.98
N TYR A 170 -3.65 9.43 1.23
CA TYR A 170 -4.53 10.55 0.90
C TYR A 170 -5.88 10.47 1.64
N MET A 171 -6.05 9.54 2.60
CA MET A 171 -7.26 9.45 3.42
C MET A 171 -7.41 10.63 4.38
N PHE A 172 -6.37 11.44 4.59
CA PHE A 172 -6.45 12.65 5.40
C PHE A 172 -7.55 13.62 4.93
N HIS A 173 -7.90 13.60 3.63
CA HIS A 173 -9.03 14.37 3.08
C HIS A 173 -10.40 13.97 3.69
N LEU A 174 -10.52 12.76 4.24
CA LEU A 174 -11.73 12.32 4.94
C LEU A 174 -11.85 12.98 6.34
N ALA A 175 -10.74 13.49 6.87
CA ALA A 175 -10.63 14.14 8.17
C ALA A 175 -10.29 15.63 8.06
N ASP A 176 -10.63 16.27 6.93
CA ASP A 176 -10.36 17.69 6.69
C ASP A 176 -10.85 18.58 7.83
N LYS A 177 -11.99 18.26 8.44
CA LYS A 177 -12.54 19.09 9.51
C LYS A 177 -11.66 19.02 10.76
N GLU A 178 -11.28 17.82 11.17
CA GLU A 178 -10.41 17.56 12.31
C GLU A 178 -9.03 18.20 12.09
N LEU A 179 -8.45 18.03 10.90
CA LEU A 179 -7.13 18.56 10.56
C LEU A 179 -7.13 20.10 10.45
N ASN A 180 -8.16 20.69 9.84
CA ASN A 180 -8.28 22.15 9.74
C ASN A 180 -8.42 22.84 11.11
N ASN A 181 -8.92 22.13 12.13
CA ASN A 181 -8.96 22.67 13.50
C ASN A 181 -7.55 22.76 14.13
N ILE A 182 -6.61 21.91 13.70
CA ILE A 182 -5.21 21.99 14.11
C ILE A 182 -4.50 23.04 13.26
N SER A 183 -4.49 22.86 11.94
CA SER A 183 -4.00 23.84 10.99
C SER A 183 -4.49 23.55 9.58
N PRO A 184 -4.95 24.57 8.82
CA PRO A 184 -5.35 24.40 7.44
C PRO A 184 -4.20 24.05 6.49
N GLU A 185 -2.95 24.17 6.94
CA GLU A 185 -1.77 23.79 6.15
C GLU A 185 -1.58 22.26 6.05
N LEU A 186 -2.06 21.50 7.03
CA LEU A 186 -1.73 20.08 7.22
C LEU A 186 -2.08 19.23 5.99
N VAL A 187 -3.27 19.41 5.43
CA VAL A 187 -3.75 18.66 4.25
C VAL A 187 -2.79 18.82 3.07
N ASN A 188 -2.30 20.04 2.82
CA ASN A 188 -1.36 20.28 1.73
C ASN A 188 0.02 19.70 2.05
N LEU A 189 0.50 19.87 3.28
CA LEU A 189 1.80 19.34 3.72
C LEU A 189 1.86 17.81 3.63
N TYR A 190 0.81 17.11 4.07
CA TYR A 190 0.71 15.65 3.91
C TYR A 190 0.74 15.25 2.44
N GLY A 191 -0.02 15.94 1.59
CA GLY A 191 -0.02 15.70 0.15
C GLY A 191 1.37 15.92 -0.48
N SER A 192 2.11 16.94 -0.05
CA SER A 192 3.49 17.19 -0.50
C SER A 192 4.41 16.03 -0.12
N VAL A 193 4.42 15.63 1.16
CA VAL A 193 5.28 14.53 1.63
C VAL A 193 4.93 13.21 0.94
N ALA A 194 3.64 12.87 0.84
CA ALA A 194 3.18 11.64 0.21
C ALA A 194 3.52 11.61 -1.29
N SER A 195 3.24 12.68 -2.03
CA SER A 195 3.50 12.74 -3.48
C SER A 195 4.98 12.72 -3.83
N ILE A 196 5.84 13.37 -3.02
CA ILE A 196 7.29 13.33 -3.20
C ILE A 196 7.83 11.93 -2.88
N GLY A 197 7.31 11.28 -1.83
CA GLY A 197 7.63 9.88 -1.51
C GLY A 197 7.26 8.95 -2.67
N ASP A 198 6.02 9.05 -3.17
CA ASP A 198 5.54 8.30 -4.34
C ASP A 198 6.48 8.52 -5.55
N PHE A 199 6.86 9.76 -5.83
CA PHE A 199 7.81 10.11 -6.90
C PHE A 199 9.20 9.50 -6.71
N GLY A 200 9.71 9.47 -5.47
CA GLY A 200 10.97 8.83 -5.13
C GLY A 200 11.01 7.36 -5.55
N TYR A 201 9.91 6.63 -5.36
CA TYR A 201 9.83 5.22 -5.79
C TYR A 201 9.89 5.04 -7.30
N TRP A 202 9.58 6.04 -8.12
CA TRP A 202 9.70 5.93 -9.58
C TRP A 202 11.07 6.34 -10.11
N THR A 203 11.78 7.21 -9.40
CA THR A 203 12.98 7.89 -9.92
C THR A 203 14.28 7.42 -9.28
N VAL A 204 14.23 6.89 -8.05
CA VAL A 204 15.42 6.35 -7.39
C VAL A 204 15.69 4.92 -7.91
N PRO A 205 16.87 4.65 -8.50
CA PRO A 205 17.24 3.29 -8.90
C PRO A 205 17.35 2.34 -7.71
N ASP A 206 17.03 1.06 -7.90
CA ASP A 206 17.03 0.05 -6.84
C ASP A 206 18.44 -0.11 -6.23
N GLU A 207 19.50 -0.01 -7.02
CA GLU A 207 20.89 -0.06 -6.53
C GLU A 207 21.22 1.12 -5.61
N MET A 208 20.72 2.30 -5.95
CA MET A 208 20.90 3.50 -5.13
C MET A 208 20.09 3.38 -3.84
N SER A 209 18.85 2.87 -3.92
CA SER A 209 18.04 2.55 -2.75
C SER A 209 18.74 1.53 -1.84
N LYS A 210 19.43 0.52 -2.40
CA LYS A 210 20.21 -0.47 -1.65
C LYS A 210 21.37 0.17 -0.92
N GLN A 211 22.13 1.01 -1.61
CA GLN A 211 23.23 1.76 -1.00
C GLN A 211 22.72 2.64 0.14
N PHE A 212 21.62 3.39 -0.07
CA PHE A 212 21.00 4.18 0.99
C PHE A 212 20.54 3.33 2.17
N SER A 213 19.91 2.18 1.92
CA SER A 213 19.42 1.28 2.97
C SER A 213 20.54 0.67 3.82
N GLN A 214 21.78 0.64 3.30
CA GLN A 214 22.97 0.11 3.98
C GLN A 214 23.81 1.21 4.66
N MET A 215 23.46 2.49 4.46
CA MET A 215 24.15 3.59 5.13
C MET A 215 23.79 3.63 6.63
N PRO A 216 24.74 4.00 7.50
CA PRO A 216 24.42 4.33 8.90
C PRO A 216 23.33 5.40 8.96
N GLY A 217 22.28 5.17 9.74
CA GLY A 217 21.12 6.08 9.83
C GLY A 217 20.02 5.82 8.80
N ALA A 218 20.12 4.81 7.93
CA ALA A 218 19.06 4.45 6.99
C ALA A 218 17.72 4.10 7.68
N GLU A 219 17.78 3.51 8.88
CA GLU A 219 16.58 3.25 9.69
C GLU A 219 15.88 4.54 10.12
N GLU A 220 16.65 5.60 10.39
CA GLU A 220 16.11 6.93 10.68
C GLU A 220 15.50 7.59 9.44
N ALA A 221 15.76 7.07 8.23
CA ALA A 221 15.14 7.55 7.00
C ALA A 221 13.76 6.92 6.73
N LYS A 222 13.40 5.80 7.40
CA LYS A 222 12.06 5.19 7.26
C LYS A 222 10.97 6.16 7.68
N GLY A 223 9.87 6.18 6.92
CA GLY A 223 8.70 7.03 7.22
C GLY A 223 7.83 6.47 8.36
N GLY A 224 7.72 5.15 8.42
CA GLY A 224 6.87 4.42 9.35
C GLY A 224 7.18 2.92 9.32
N GLU A 225 6.62 2.19 10.29
CA GLU A 225 6.71 0.74 10.35
C GLU A 225 5.50 0.15 11.06
N VAL A 226 5.09 -1.06 10.66
CA VAL A 226 3.99 -1.79 11.27
C VAL A 226 4.31 -3.25 11.52
N ARG A 227 3.74 -3.77 12.60
CA ARG A 227 3.81 -5.17 13.00
C ARG A 227 2.45 -5.68 13.49
N VAL A 228 2.12 -6.90 13.09
CA VAL A 228 0.96 -7.64 13.60
C VAL A 228 1.43 -8.69 14.62
N SER A 229 0.83 -8.69 15.81
CA SER A 229 1.11 -9.66 16.88
C SER A 229 -0.13 -10.49 17.19
N LEU A 230 0.02 -11.82 17.26
CA LEU A 230 -1.07 -12.77 17.52
C LEU A 230 -0.98 -13.42 18.92
N GLY A 231 -0.08 -12.95 19.79
CA GLY A 231 0.24 -13.63 21.05
C GLY A 231 -0.72 -13.39 22.22
N GLY A 232 -1.71 -12.50 22.06
CA GLY A 232 -2.67 -12.12 23.11
C GLY A 232 -4.08 -12.66 22.88
N GLU A 233 -5.04 -12.22 23.71
CA GLU A 233 -6.47 -12.56 23.55
C GLU A 233 -7.05 -12.10 22.21
N ARG A 234 -6.52 -10.99 21.68
CA ARG A 234 -6.87 -10.40 20.39
C ARG A 234 -5.62 -10.15 19.57
N PRO A 235 -5.71 -10.14 18.23
CA PRO A 235 -4.63 -9.63 17.39
C PRO A 235 -4.34 -8.17 17.76
N LYS A 236 -3.05 -7.83 17.81
CA LYS A 236 -2.57 -6.49 18.12
C LYS A 236 -1.82 -5.91 16.91
N ILE A 237 -2.23 -4.74 16.45
CA ILE A 237 -1.52 -3.95 15.44
C ILE A 237 -0.66 -2.91 16.17
N ILE A 238 0.65 -2.99 15.95
CA ILE A 238 1.64 -2.05 16.47
C ILE A 238 2.16 -1.24 15.30
N ALA A 239 1.83 0.04 15.21
CA ALA A 239 2.21 0.91 14.09
C ALA A 239 2.89 2.19 14.59
N ARG A 240 3.89 2.65 13.85
CA ARG A 240 4.60 3.90 14.08
C ARG A 240 4.67 4.68 12.79
N GLY A 241 4.43 5.98 12.84
CA GLY A 241 4.61 6.88 11.71
C GLY A 241 5.25 8.18 12.17
N LYS A 242 6.05 8.80 11.30
CA LYS A 242 6.65 10.10 11.60
C LYS A 242 5.66 11.26 11.65
N ASN A 243 4.47 11.07 11.10
CA ASN A 243 3.36 12.00 11.16
C ASN A 243 2.03 11.25 11.02
N PHE A 244 0.92 11.96 11.17
CA PHE A 244 -0.43 11.40 11.04
C PHE A 244 -0.67 10.65 9.73
N SER A 245 -0.33 11.24 8.58
CA SER A 245 -0.61 10.64 7.27
C SER A 245 0.12 9.31 7.05
N ILE A 246 1.37 9.23 7.50
CA ILE A 246 2.16 8.00 7.44
C ILE A 246 1.63 6.98 8.46
N LEU A 247 1.21 7.42 9.65
CA LEU A 247 0.61 6.52 10.62
C LEU A 247 -0.68 5.89 10.08
N VAL A 248 -1.56 6.66 9.41
CA VAL A 248 -2.76 6.10 8.74
C VAL A 248 -2.38 5.00 7.75
N HIS A 249 -1.35 5.25 6.92
CA HIS A 249 -0.84 4.27 5.98
C HIS A 249 -0.34 2.98 6.66
N GLU A 250 0.44 3.10 7.74
CA GLU A 250 0.93 1.95 8.49
C GLU A 250 -0.19 1.18 9.21
N VAL A 251 -1.22 1.86 9.71
CA VAL A 251 -2.39 1.19 10.31
C VAL A 251 -3.19 0.40 9.26
N ILE A 252 -3.36 0.94 8.05
CA ILE A 252 -3.99 0.23 6.92
C ILE A 252 -3.19 -1.02 6.55
N LYS A 253 -1.85 -0.89 6.43
CA LYS A 253 -0.97 -2.05 6.21
C LYS A 253 -1.18 -3.11 7.27
N GLY A 254 -1.21 -2.72 8.56
CA GLY A 254 -1.41 -3.64 9.67
C GLY A 254 -2.73 -4.40 9.60
N VAL A 255 -3.83 -3.72 9.27
CA VAL A 255 -5.16 -4.32 9.10
C VAL A 255 -5.18 -5.28 7.91
N MET A 256 -4.67 -4.84 6.76
CA MET A 256 -4.62 -5.64 5.55
C MET A 256 -3.72 -6.88 5.72
N GLU A 257 -2.59 -6.74 6.40
CA GLU A 257 -1.70 -7.85 6.73
C GLU A 257 -2.39 -8.85 7.66
N LEU A 258 -3.10 -8.37 8.70
CA LEU A 258 -3.88 -9.23 9.60
C LEU A 258 -4.93 -10.04 8.84
N ILE A 259 -5.72 -9.41 7.97
CA ILE A 259 -6.71 -10.08 7.11
C ILE A 259 -6.02 -11.12 6.21
N SER A 260 -4.85 -10.78 5.69
CA SER A 260 -4.07 -11.61 4.77
C SER A 260 -3.39 -12.81 5.42
N LEU A 261 -3.28 -12.88 6.76
CA LEU A 261 -2.64 -14.00 7.45
C LEU A 261 -3.30 -15.35 7.15
N HIS A 262 -4.60 -15.34 6.84
CA HIS A 262 -5.36 -16.52 6.43
C HIS A 262 -5.00 -17.01 5.02
N GLY A 263 -4.38 -16.17 4.21
CA GLY A 263 -3.92 -16.51 2.85
C GLY A 263 -2.60 -17.27 2.81
N LEU A 264 -1.89 -17.38 3.94
CA LEU A 264 -0.59 -18.02 4.07
C LEU A 264 -0.70 -19.52 4.40
N PRO A 265 0.32 -20.34 4.06
CA PRO A 265 0.37 -21.75 4.46
C PRO A 265 0.24 -21.92 5.99
N SER A 266 -0.54 -22.90 6.44
CA SER A 266 -0.67 -23.21 7.88
C SER A 266 0.65 -23.72 8.49
N ASP A 267 1.45 -24.42 7.69
CA ASP A 267 2.77 -24.89 8.08
C ASP A 267 3.77 -23.74 8.21
N ARG A 268 4.47 -23.68 9.35
CA ARG A 268 5.34 -22.56 9.71
C ARG A 268 6.58 -22.47 8.81
N GLU A 269 7.21 -23.59 8.48
CA GLU A 269 8.42 -23.62 7.65
C GLU A 269 8.08 -23.20 6.22
N LYS A 270 7.02 -23.77 5.63
CA LYS A 270 6.53 -23.39 4.30
C LYS A 270 6.08 -21.93 4.26
N ARG A 271 5.46 -21.43 5.32
CA ARG A 271 5.11 -20.00 5.44
C ARG A 271 6.37 -19.14 5.41
N GLN A 272 7.38 -19.47 6.21
CA GLN A 272 8.64 -18.72 6.24
C GLN A 272 9.37 -18.76 4.89
N GLU A 273 9.36 -19.91 4.22
CA GLU A 273 9.93 -20.06 2.88
C GLU A 273 9.22 -19.17 1.85
N VAL A 274 7.88 -19.22 1.80
CA VAL A 274 7.07 -18.38 0.90
C VAL A 274 7.31 -16.90 1.17
N MET A 275 7.35 -16.49 2.44
CA MET A 275 7.57 -15.10 2.83
C MET A 275 8.98 -14.63 2.47
N LYS A 276 10.02 -15.43 2.76
CA LYS A 276 11.40 -15.10 2.38
C LYS A 276 11.57 -14.97 0.87
N GLN A 277 10.86 -15.78 0.10
CA GLN A 277 10.86 -15.71 -1.35
C GLN A 277 10.09 -14.49 -1.88
N ALA A 278 8.97 -14.12 -1.24
CA ALA A 278 8.16 -12.98 -1.66
C ALA A 278 8.73 -11.61 -1.22
N ASP A 279 9.48 -11.56 -0.12
CA ASP A 279 10.00 -10.35 0.50
C ASP A 279 11.52 -10.20 0.24
N TYR A 280 11.89 -9.99 -1.02
CA TYR A 280 13.28 -9.70 -1.42
C TYR A 280 13.56 -8.19 -1.45
N PHE A 281 14.85 -7.83 -1.50
CA PHE A 281 15.25 -6.43 -1.65
C PHE A 281 14.73 -5.83 -2.97
N GLY A 282 13.97 -4.73 -2.93
CA GLY A 282 13.33 -4.10 -4.09
C GLY A 282 11.88 -4.53 -4.35
N ALA A 283 11.43 -5.62 -3.72
CA ALA A 283 10.07 -6.15 -3.91
C ALA A 283 8.99 -5.14 -3.47
N GLU A 284 9.26 -4.39 -2.40
CA GLU A 284 8.37 -3.34 -1.88
C GLU A 284 8.24 -2.14 -2.82
N ALA A 285 9.34 -1.69 -3.44
CA ALA A 285 9.29 -0.62 -4.43
C ALA A 285 8.46 -1.04 -5.66
N GLN A 286 8.56 -2.31 -6.05
CA GLN A 286 7.73 -2.88 -7.12
C GLN A 286 6.26 -2.94 -6.72
N ASP A 287 5.96 -3.38 -5.49
CA ASP A 287 4.59 -3.41 -4.95
C ASP A 287 3.97 -2.01 -4.86
N LEU A 288 4.76 -0.99 -4.53
CA LEU A 288 4.31 0.41 -4.51
C LEU A 288 4.03 0.97 -5.91
N ARG A 289 4.77 0.53 -6.93
CA ARG A 289 4.50 0.90 -8.33
C ARG A 289 3.27 0.16 -8.87
N TYR A 290 3.21 -1.16 -8.67
CA TYR A 290 2.19 -2.05 -9.24
C TYR A 290 0.86 -2.02 -8.46
N GLY A 291 0.95 -2.03 -7.14
CA GLY A 291 -0.14 -2.19 -6.20
C GLY A 291 -1.32 -1.23 -6.38
N PRO A 292 -1.12 0.09 -6.54
CA PRO A 292 -2.23 1.03 -6.66
C PRO A 292 -3.16 0.72 -7.82
N LYS A 293 -2.62 0.32 -8.99
CA LYS A 293 -3.44 -0.04 -10.16
C LYS A 293 -4.07 -1.41 -10.02
N LEU A 294 -3.37 -2.37 -9.41
CA LEU A 294 -3.95 -3.67 -9.08
C LEU A 294 -5.17 -3.51 -8.16
N TRP A 295 -5.02 -2.71 -7.10
CA TRP A 295 -6.10 -2.40 -6.18
C TRP A 295 -7.27 -1.70 -6.87
N GLU A 296 -7.00 -0.73 -7.74
CA GLU A 296 -8.04 -0.08 -8.55
C GLU A 296 -8.81 -1.09 -9.42
N LYS A 297 -8.11 -1.98 -10.14
CA LYS A 297 -8.75 -3.02 -10.96
C LYS A 297 -9.58 -3.99 -10.12
N PHE A 298 -9.13 -4.32 -8.91
CA PHE A 298 -9.89 -5.12 -7.97
C PHE A 298 -11.18 -4.41 -7.54
N ILE A 299 -11.10 -3.14 -7.15
CA ILE A 299 -12.28 -2.33 -6.79
C ILE A 299 -13.24 -2.20 -7.97
N ASN A 300 -12.75 -1.95 -9.18
CA ASN A 300 -13.57 -1.83 -10.40
C ASN A 300 -14.22 -3.17 -10.83
N SER A 301 -13.80 -4.28 -10.22
CA SER A 301 -14.43 -5.58 -10.41
C SER A 301 -15.54 -5.87 -9.40
N ILE A 302 -15.75 -4.99 -8.40
CA ILE A 302 -16.84 -5.05 -7.43
C ILE A 302 -17.98 -4.16 -7.94
N ASP A 303 -19.22 -4.67 -7.92
CA ASP A 303 -20.39 -3.89 -8.28
C ASP A 303 -20.60 -2.72 -7.29
N ASP A 304 -21.07 -1.56 -7.76
CA ASP A 304 -21.24 -0.35 -6.94
C ASP A 304 -22.13 -0.57 -5.70
N GLU A 305 -23.13 -1.44 -5.84
CA GLU A 305 -24.03 -1.83 -4.75
C GLU A 305 -23.31 -2.65 -3.66
N ASP A 306 -22.20 -3.30 -4.00
CA ASP A 306 -21.43 -4.22 -3.17
C ASP A 306 -20.12 -3.64 -2.65
N LEU A 307 -19.78 -2.40 -3.00
CA LEU A 307 -18.57 -1.72 -2.51
C LEU A 307 -18.50 -1.61 -0.98
N TYR A 308 -19.64 -1.66 -0.28
CA TYR A 308 -19.65 -1.70 1.19
C TYR A 308 -19.14 -3.04 1.76
N LEU A 309 -19.07 -4.09 0.94
CA LEU A 309 -18.50 -5.38 1.30
C LEU A 309 -17.01 -5.49 0.92
N LYS A 310 -16.36 -4.41 0.44
CA LYS A 310 -14.99 -4.45 -0.10
C LYS A 310 -14.00 -5.21 0.80
N SER A 311 -14.07 -5.00 2.10
CA SER A 311 -13.17 -5.60 3.10
C SER A 311 -13.45 -7.10 3.26
N HIS A 312 -14.72 -7.48 3.29
CA HIS A 312 -15.14 -8.89 3.33
C HIS A 312 -14.85 -9.63 2.03
N ILE A 313 -15.03 -8.98 0.88
CA ILE A 313 -14.67 -9.53 -0.44
C ILE A 313 -13.16 -9.74 -0.49
N TYR A 314 -12.36 -8.75 -0.08
CA TYR A 314 -10.91 -8.89 0.00
C TYR A 314 -10.50 -10.06 0.91
N GLU A 315 -11.09 -10.15 2.11
CA GLU A 315 -10.87 -11.26 3.05
C GLU A 315 -11.18 -12.62 2.41
N ARG A 316 -12.31 -12.76 1.72
CA ARG A 316 -12.69 -14.03 1.07
C ARG A 316 -11.74 -14.36 -0.09
N VAL A 317 -11.34 -13.36 -0.88
CA VAL A 317 -10.39 -13.53 -1.97
C VAL A 317 -9.04 -14.00 -1.44
N VAL A 318 -8.46 -13.38 -0.42
CA VAL A 318 -7.16 -13.81 0.12
C VAL A 318 -7.21 -15.20 0.76
N LYS A 319 -8.39 -15.68 1.19
CA LYS A 319 -8.61 -17.04 1.70
C LYS A 319 -8.67 -18.12 0.62
N LEU A 320 -8.86 -17.76 -0.65
CA LEU A 320 -8.91 -18.74 -1.75
C LEU A 320 -7.61 -19.58 -1.84
N PRO A 321 -7.70 -20.87 -2.23
CA PRO A 321 -6.52 -21.66 -2.57
C PRO A 321 -5.65 -20.94 -3.61
N HIS A 322 -4.33 -21.09 -3.52
CA HIS A 322 -3.39 -20.30 -4.34
C HIS A 322 -3.65 -20.37 -5.85
N ARG A 323 -4.12 -21.50 -6.39
CA ARG A 323 -4.47 -21.62 -7.81
C ARG A 323 -5.72 -20.81 -8.18
N GLU A 324 -6.77 -20.90 -7.37
CA GLU A 324 -8.02 -20.16 -7.56
C GLU A 324 -7.79 -18.66 -7.39
N PHE A 325 -7.05 -18.27 -6.37
CA PHE A 325 -6.62 -16.89 -6.16
C PHE A 325 -5.87 -16.36 -7.38
N ASN A 326 -4.82 -17.05 -7.84
CA ASN A 326 -4.02 -16.58 -8.97
C ASN A 326 -4.85 -16.50 -10.25
N SER A 327 -5.77 -17.44 -10.48
CA SER A 327 -6.69 -17.40 -11.62
C SER A 327 -7.64 -16.21 -11.54
N LEU A 328 -8.22 -15.93 -10.38
CA LEU A 328 -9.08 -14.77 -10.17
C LEU A 328 -8.29 -13.47 -10.40
N MET A 329 -7.11 -13.36 -9.80
CA MET A 329 -6.28 -12.16 -9.93
C MET A 329 -5.84 -11.91 -11.37
N GLN A 330 -5.55 -12.95 -12.15
CA GLN A 330 -5.28 -12.80 -13.59
C GLN A 330 -6.47 -12.17 -14.34
N GLU A 331 -7.70 -12.57 -14.02
CA GLU A 331 -8.89 -11.98 -14.60
C GLU A 331 -9.09 -10.52 -14.12
N VAL A 332 -8.86 -10.24 -12.84
CA VAL A 332 -8.88 -8.86 -12.29
C VAL A 332 -7.88 -7.97 -13.02
N ILE A 333 -6.66 -8.47 -13.26
CA ILE A 333 -5.60 -7.71 -13.93
C ILE A 333 -6.00 -7.39 -15.38
N LYS A 334 -6.62 -8.35 -16.08
CA LYS A 334 -7.18 -8.13 -17.42
C LYS A 334 -8.39 -7.18 -17.42
N GLY A 335 -9.07 -7.03 -16.27
CA GLY A 335 -10.33 -6.30 -16.17
C GLY A 335 -11.47 -6.98 -16.93
N SER A 336 -11.49 -8.32 -16.94
CA SER A 336 -12.46 -9.09 -17.71
C SER A 336 -13.83 -9.14 -17.03
N ASP A 337 -14.89 -9.39 -17.81
CA ASP A 337 -16.24 -9.64 -17.26
C ASP A 337 -16.27 -10.86 -16.35
N ARG A 338 -15.37 -11.83 -16.58
CA ARG A 338 -15.20 -12.99 -15.71
C ARG A 338 -14.73 -12.59 -14.31
N ALA A 339 -13.86 -11.58 -14.18
CA ALA A 339 -13.45 -11.06 -12.88
C ALA A 339 -14.66 -10.53 -12.09
N LYS A 340 -15.51 -9.74 -12.75
CA LYS A 340 -16.75 -9.19 -12.17
C LYS A 340 -17.70 -10.30 -11.74
N GLN A 341 -17.90 -11.32 -12.58
CA GLN A 341 -18.76 -12.47 -12.25
C GLN A 341 -18.26 -13.25 -11.02
N LEU A 342 -16.94 -13.52 -10.95
CA LEU A 342 -16.35 -14.24 -9.82
C LEU A 342 -16.45 -13.44 -8.52
N ILE A 343 -16.17 -12.14 -8.57
CA ILE A 343 -16.30 -11.26 -7.40
C ILE A 343 -17.76 -11.10 -6.97
N LYS A 344 -18.70 -11.00 -7.92
CA LYS A 344 -20.13 -10.97 -7.62
C LYS A 344 -20.61 -12.25 -6.92
N SER A 345 -20.10 -13.41 -7.33
CA SER A 345 -20.37 -14.68 -6.63
C SER A 345 -19.93 -14.62 -5.17
N ILE A 346 -18.69 -14.18 -4.94
CA ILE A 346 -18.13 -13.99 -3.59
C ILE A 346 -18.99 -13.00 -2.78
N ALA A 347 -19.41 -11.88 -3.37
CA ALA A 347 -20.23 -10.88 -2.70
C ALA A 347 -21.61 -11.45 -2.31
N ASN A 348 -22.23 -12.26 -3.17
CA ASN A 348 -23.51 -12.91 -2.87
C ASN A 348 -23.39 -13.92 -1.72
N GLU A 349 -22.34 -14.75 -1.71
CA GLU A 349 -22.07 -15.66 -0.60
C GLU A 349 -21.90 -14.92 0.73
N ILE A 350 -21.17 -13.80 0.73
CA ILE A 350 -21.01 -12.96 1.93
C ILE A 350 -22.35 -12.39 2.40
N LYS A 351 -23.21 -11.92 1.49
CA LYS A 351 -24.55 -11.43 1.85
C LYS A 351 -25.42 -12.53 2.46
N GLU A 352 -25.27 -13.77 2.01
CA GLU A 352 -25.97 -14.92 2.58
C GLU A 352 -25.45 -15.24 3.99
N ASP A 353 -24.14 -15.19 4.22
CA ASP A 353 -23.53 -15.40 5.55
C ASP A 353 -23.93 -14.30 6.58
N LEU A 354 -24.25 -13.09 6.10
CA LEU A 354 -24.64 -11.94 6.93
C LEU A 354 -26.15 -11.85 7.21
N ARG A 355 -26.97 -12.71 6.58
CA ARG A 355 -28.41 -12.82 6.85
C ARG A 355 -28.66 -13.75 8.04
#